data_AF-Q9M4Z9-F1
#
_entry.id   AF-Q9M4Z9-F1
#
_cell.length_a   1.000
_cell.length_b   1.000
_cell.length_c   1.000
_cell.angle_alpha   90.00
_cell.angle_beta   90.00
_cell.angle_gamma   90.00
#
_symmetry.space_group_name_H-M   'P 1'
#
loop_
_entity.id
_entity.type
_entity.pdbx_description
1 polymer ?
#
loop_
_entity_poly.entity_id
_entity_poly.type
_entity_poly.pdbx_seq_one_letter_code
_entity_poly.pdbx_strand_id
1 'polypeptide(L)'
;SMMVAMAAAQSATNVRYNIPSYNPQNINWDLRTASANCATWDADKPLEWRQRYGWTAFCGPAGPTGQAACGRCLRVTNTGTGTQATVRIVDQCSNGGLDLDVYVFNQLDTDRRGYQQGHLIVNYEFVNCND
;
A
#
# COMPACT_ATOMS: atom_id res chain seq x y z
N SER A 1 -12.12 -17.88 30.49
CA SER A 1 -12.65 -16.95 29.49
C SER A 1 -11.72 -16.89 28.30
N MET A 2 -12.12 -17.46 27.16
CA MET A 2 -11.39 -17.27 25.89
C MET A 2 -11.62 -15.83 25.44
N MET A 3 -10.56 -15.02 25.41
CA MET A 3 -10.58 -13.74 24.72
C MET A 3 -10.58 -14.05 23.23
N VAL A 4 -11.75 -13.96 22.60
CA VAL A 4 -11.83 -13.86 21.14
C VAL A 4 -11.26 -12.49 20.80
N ALA A 5 -9.99 -12.43 20.42
CA ALA A 5 -9.40 -11.24 19.84
C ALA A 5 -10.09 -10.99 18.51
N MET A 6 -11.16 -10.19 18.50
CA MET A 6 -11.64 -9.58 17.27
C MET A 6 -10.51 -8.68 16.80
N ALA A 7 -9.73 -9.15 15.82
CA ALA A 7 -8.84 -8.28 15.08
C ALA A 7 -9.73 -7.19 14.48
N ALA A 8 -9.72 -6.00 15.07
CA ALA A 8 -10.34 -4.85 14.45
C ALA A 8 -9.63 -4.67 13.11
N ALA A 9 -10.32 -5.02 12.02
CA ALA A 9 -9.85 -4.74 10.68
C ALA A 9 -9.71 -3.21 10.60
N GLN A 10 -8.47 -2.73 10.64
CA GLN A 10 -8.18 -1.30 10.59
C GLN A 10 -8.44 -0.84 9.17
N SER A 11 -9.29 0.18 9.03
CA SER A 11 -9.72 0.71 7.74
C SER A 11 -9.90 2.21 7.81
N ALA A 12 -9.69 2.90 6.70
CA ALA A 12 -10.12 4.28 6.54
C ALA A 12 -10.74 4.49 5.17
N THR A 13 -11.52 5.56 5.06
CA THR A 13 -12.25 5.96 3.86
C THR A 13 -11.82 7.33 3.39
N ASN A 14 -11.95 7.58 2.09
CA ASN A 14 -11.69 8.88 1.46
C ASN A 14 -10.24 9.36 1.57
N VAL A 15 -9.31 8.43 1.39
CA VAL A 15 -7.88 8.70 1.57
C VAL A 15 -7.27 9.20 0.26
N ARG A 16 -6.49 10.29 0.33
CA ARG A 16 -5.79 10.87 -0.81
C ARG A 16 -4.50 10.10 -1.12
N TYR A 17 -4.17 10.02 -2.40
CA TYR A 17 -2.97 9.35 -2.90
C TYR A 17 -2.17 10.26 -3.85
N ASN A 18 -0.84 10.28 -3.71
CA ASN A 18 0.09 10.95 -4.64
C ASN A 18 1.00 9.91 -5.31
N ILE A 19 1.47 10.14 -6.55
CA ILE A 19 2.29 9.18 -7.30
C ILE A 19 3.79 9.31 -6.98
N PRO A 20 4.41 8.42 -6.17
CA PRO A 20 5.81 8.07 -6.31
C PRO A 20 5.96 7.05 -7.44
N SER A 21 7.03 7.16 -8.21
CA SER A 21 7.37 6.17 -9.23
C SER A 21 8.45 5.24 -8.72
N TYR A 22 8.09 4.33 -7.81
CA TYR A 22 9.01 3.27 -7.35
C TYR A 22 9.47 2.40 -8.52
N ASN A 23 8.55 2.09 -9.46
CA ASN A 23 8.79 1.19 -10.59
C ASN A 23 9.53 -0.08 -10.16
N PRO A 24 9.02 -0.84 -9.18
CA PRO A 24 9.78 -1.89 -8.50
C PRO A 24 10.30 -2.96 -9.48
N GLN A 25 9.55 -3.28 -10.53
CA GLN A 25 9.97 -4.18 -11.60
C GLN A 25 11.23 -3.74 -12.36
N ASN A 26 11.53 -2.43 -12.41
CA ASN A 26 12.74 -1.89 -13.06
C ASN A 26 13.97 -1.92 -12.13
N ILE A 27 13.76 -2.13 -10.83
CA ILE A 27 14.81 -2.16 -9.80
C ILE A 27 14.89 -3.54 -9.12
N ASN A 28 14.44 -4.59 -9.81
CA ASN A 28 14.42 -5.98 -9.29
C ASN A 28 13.73 -6.11 -7.93
N TRP A 29 12.71 -5.29 -7.69
CA TRP A 29 11.96 -5.18 -6.44
C TRP A 29 12.86 -4.92 -5.23
N ASP A 30 13.98 -4.23 -5.41
CA ASP A 30 14.93 -3.93 -4.35
C ASP A 30 14.51 -2.68 -3.54
N LEU A 31 14.13 -2.90 -2.28
CA LEU A 31 13.70 -1.82 -1.38
C LEU A 31 14.84 -0.82 -1.12
N ARG A 32 16.12 -1.24 -1.17
CA ARG A 32 17.27 -0.36 -0.95
C ARG A 32 17.45 0.61 -2.11
N THR A 33 17.29 0.13 -3.35
CA THR A 33 17.36 0.95 -4.55
C THR A 33 16.24 2.00 -4.56
N ALA A 34 15.05 1.65 -4.10
CA ALA A 34 13.94 2.59 -3.90
C ALA A 34 14.14 3.58 -2.73
N SER A 35 15.19 3.40 -1.91
CA SER A 35 15.37 4.11 -0.63
C SER A 35 14.13 4.03 0.26
N ALA A 36 13.39 2.93 0.18
CA ALA A 36 12.12 2.76 0.89
C ALA A 36 12.38 2.65 2.40
N ASN A 37 11.57 3.29 3.23
CA ASN A 37 11.76 3.31 4.68
C ASN A 37 11.84 1.90 5.29
N CYS A 38 11.13 0.92 4.72
CA CYS A 38 11.16 -0.46 5.22
C CYS A 38 12.39 -1.28 4.80
N ALA A 39 13.29 -0.72 3.98
CA ALA A 39 14.48 -1.43 3.50
C ALA A 39 15.40 -1.93 4.63
N THR A 40 15.39 -1.26 5.78
CA THR A 40 16.14 -1.68 6.97
C THR A 40 15.75 -3.08 7.46
N TRP A 41 14.49 -3.48 7.28
CA TRP A 41 13.93 -4.72 7.83
C TRP A 41 13.53 -5.74 6.77
N ASP A 42 13.08 -5.27 5.59
CA ASP A 42 12.41 -6.11 4.61
C ASP A 42 13.18 -6.32 3.29
N ALA A 43 14.31 -5.62 3.09
CA ALA A 43 15.04 -5.68 1.82
C ALA A 43 15.61 -7.08 1.50
N ASP A 44 15.97 -7.85 2.53
CA ASP A 44 16.59 -9.17 2.35
C ASP A 44 15.55 -10.31 2.25
N LYS A 45 14.25 -9.97 2.23
CA LYS A 45 13.21 -10.97 2.01
C LYS A 45 13.30 -11.57 0.59
N PRO A 46 12.83 -12.81 0.40
CA PRO A 46 12.87 -13.47 -0.91
C PRO A 46 12.25 -12.61 -2.01
N LEU A 47 12.77 -12.71 -3.24
CA LEU A 47 12.24 -11.96 -4.38
C LEU A 47 10.74 -12.21 -4.56
N GLU A 48 10.29 -13.46 -4.39
CA GLU A 48 8.88 -13.82 -4.46
C GLU A 48 8.01 -13.01 -3.48
N TRP A 49 8.48 -12.81 -2.25
CA TRP A 49 7.79 -11.99 -1.26
C TRP A 49 7.73 -10.51 -1.68
N ARG A 50 8.86 -9.99 -2.17
CA ARG A 50 9.00 -8.58 -2.58
C ARG A 50 8.13 -8.24 -3.79
N GLN A 51 7.92 -9.20 -4.69
CA GLN A 51 7.15 -9.03 -5.94
C GLN A 51 5.71 -9.53 -5.90
N ARG A 52 5.27 -10.18 -4.80
CA ARG A 52 3.92 -10.76 -4.71
C ARG A 52 2.79 -9.73 -4.86
N TYR A 53 3.02 -8.51 -4.37
CA TYR A 53 2.06 -7.41 -4.41
C TYR A 53 2.71 -6.11 -4.85
N GLY A 54 1.93 -5.22 -5.46
CA GLY A 54 2.37 -3.86 -5.77
C GLY A 54 2.72 -3.08 -4.50
N TRP A 55 3.60 -2.09 -4.62
CA TRP A 55 4.15 -1.36 -3.48
C TRP A 55 3.35 -0.10 -3.13
N THR A 56 3.40 0.29 -1.86
CA THR A 56 2.86 1.57 -1.38
C THR A 56 3.63 2.10 -0.17
N ALA A 57 3.69 3.43 -0.02
CA ALA A 57 3.92 4.08 1.26
C ALA A 57 2.61 4.22 2.04
N PHE A 58 2.67 4.15 3.38
CA PHE A 58 1.50 4.27 4.23
C PHE A 58 1.67 5.29 5.36
N CYS A 59 0.68 6.15 5.50
CA CYS A 59 0.54 7.12 6.59
C CYS A 59 -0.93 7.45 6.84
N GLY A 60 -1.81 6.46 6.60
CA GLY A 60 -3.25 6.61 6.75
C GLY A 60 -3.68 6.85 8.21
N PRO A 61 -4.91 7.32 8.42
CA PRO A 61 -5.37 7.75 9.74
C PRO A 61 -5.70 6.59 10.70
N ALA A 62 -5.66 5.34 10.25
CA ALA A 62 -6.05 4.17 11.03
C ALA A 62 -5.11 2.96 10.78
N GLY A 63 -4.65 2.34 11.87
CA GLY A 63 -3.68 1.25 11.82
C GLY A 63 -2.25 1.72 12.05
N PRO A 64 -1.26 0.81 12.13
CA PRO A 64 0.10 1.21 12.42
C PRO A 64 0.73 1.93 11.25
N THR A 65 1.66 2.82 11.57
CA THR A 65 2.48 3.57 10.61
C THR A 65 3.96 3.36 10.93
N GLY A 66 4.84 3.84 10.05
CA GLY A 66 6.29 3.69 10.19
C GLY A 66 6.72 2.22 10.22
N GLN A 67 7.68 1.88 11.07
CA GLN A 67 8.23 0.52 11.17
C GLN A 67 7.15 -0.56 11.41
N ALA A 68 6.13 -0.27 12.22
CA ALA A 68 5.10 -1.24 12.55
C ALA A 68 4.16 -1.58 11.38
N ALA A 69 4.21 -0.79 10.30
CA ALA A 69 3.47 -1.04 9.07
C ALA A 69 4.26 -1.85 8.04
N CYS A 70 5.59 -1.90 8.16
CA CYS A 70 6.47 -2.50 7.17
C CYS A 70 6.11 -3.97 6.88
N GLY A 71 5.99 -4.27 5.58
CA GLY A 71 5.70 -5.59 5.08
C GLY A 71 4.24 -6.04 5.20
N ARG A 72 3.38 -5.27 5.87
CA ARG A 72 1.93 -5.56 5.96
C ARG A 72 1.22 -5.27 4.65
N CYS A 73 0.07 -5.91 4.44
CA CYS A 73 -0.73 -5.74 3.23
C CYS A 73 -2.04 -4.99 3.47
N LEU A 74 -2.42 -4.21 2.46
CA LEU A 74 -3.69 -3.49 2.41
C LEU A 74 -4.50 -3.98 1.22
N ARG A 75 -5.80 -4.22 1.42
CA ARG A 75 -6.77 -4.28 0.33
C ARG A 75 -7.30 -2.86 0.10
N VAL A 76 -6.95 -2.28 -1.04
CA VAL A 76 -7.31 -0.92 -1.44
C VAL A 76 -8.47 -0.99 -2.42
N THR A 77 -9.50 -0.15 -2.22
CA THR A 77 -10.70 -0.09 -3.06
C THR A 77 -10.89 1.34 -3.56
N ASN A 78 -10.94 1.54 -4.87
CA ASN A 78 -11.35 2.80 -5.49
C ASN A 78 -12.83 3.05 -5.19
N THR A 79 -13.18 4.16 -4.54
CA THR A 79 -14.57 4.44 -4.15
C THR A 79 -15.47 4.81 -5.33
N GLY A 80 -14.90 5.32 -6.42
CA GLY A 80 -15.63 5.71 -7.62
C GLY A 80 -16.01 4.53 -8.51
N THR A 81 -15.15 3.51 -8.59
CA THR A 81 -15.30 2.38 -9.53
C THR A 81 -15.54 1.04 -8.84
N GLY A 82 -15.22 0.92 -7.55
CA GLY A 82 -15.25 -0.34 -6.81
C GLY A 82 -14.07 -1.27 -7.11
N THR A 83 -13.17 -0.90 -8.03
CA THR A 83 -11.97 -1.70 -8.37
C THR A 83 -11.06 -1.86 -7.16
N GLN A 84 -10.49 -3.06 -6.99
CA GLN A 84 -9.66 -3.40 -5.83
C GLN A 84 -8.27 -3.89 -6.24
N ALA A 85 -7.30 -3.64 -5.36
CA ALA A 85 -5.95 -4.20 -5.44
C ALA A 85 -5.44 -4.53 -4.03
N THR A 86 -4.63 -5.58 -3.92
CA THR A 86 -3.85 -5.84 -2.70
C THR A 86 -2.44 -5.29 -2.89
N VAL A 87 -1.98 -4.50 -1.93
CA VAL A 87 -0.66 -3.85 -1.96
C VAL A 87 0.12 -4.15 -0.70
N ARG A 88 1.45 -4.07 -0.79
CA ARG A 88 2.36 -4.19 0.35
C ARG A 88 2.92 -2.83 0.73
N ILE A 89 2.88 -2.55 2.04
CA ILE A 89 3.49 -1.35 2.61
C ILE A 89 5.01 -1.56 2.67
N VAL A 90 5.74 -0.73 1.93
CA VAL A 90 7.22 -0.76 1.88
C VAL A 90 7.84 0.56 2.34
N ASP A 91 7.02 1.58 2.56
CA ASP A 91 7.49 2.93 2.83
C ASP A 91 6.52 3.70 3.74
N GLN A 92 6.92 4.90 4.16
CA GLN A 92 6.09 5.82 4.93
C GLN A 92 5.87 7.13 4.17
N CYS A 93 4.72 7.77 4.41
CA CYS A 93 4.40 9.08 3.84
C CYS A 93 4.01 10.09 4.92
N SER A 94 3.65 11.31 4.53
CA SER A 94 3.20 12.38 5.45
C SER A 94 1.92 13.09 5.00
N ASN A 95 1.24 12.59 3.97
CA ASN A 95 0.01 13.17 3.41
C ASN A 95 -1.29 12.67 4.06
N GLY A 96 -1.19 11.84 5.11
CA GLY A 96 -2.34 11.27 5.79
C GLY A 96 -3.02 10.13 5.03
N GLY A 97 -2.32 9.49 4.07
CA GLY A 97 -2.93 8.49 3.21
C GLY A 97 -2.02 7.36 2.73
N LEU A 98 -2.03 7.14 1.42
CA LEU A 98 -1.21 6.14 0.75
C LEU A 98 -0.43 6.81 -0.36
N ASP A 99 0.74 6.26 -0.68
CA ASP A 99 1.50 6.56 -1.89
C ASP A 99 1.82 5.21 -2.60
N LEU A 100 0.83 4.61 -3.28
CA LEU A 100 0.93 3.53 -4.27
C LEU A 100 2.01 3.74 -5.36
N ASP A 101 2.56 2.65 -5.87
CA ASP A 101 3.27 2.65 -7.16
C ASP A 101 2.32 2.93 -8.35
N VAL A 102 2.86 3.55 -9.41
CA VAL A 102 2.11 3.95 -10.61
C VAL A 102 1.36 2.80 -11.29
N TYR A 103 1.89 1.57 -11.26
CA TYR A 103 1.21 0.42 -11.87
C TYR A 103 -0.05 0.04 -11.09
N VAL A 104 -0.02 0.11 -9.76
CA VAL A 104 -1.19 -0.13 -8.91
C VAL A 104 -2.22 0.99 -9.12
N PHE A 105 -1.77 2.24 -9.18
CA PHE A 105 -2.66 3.37 -9.45
C PHE A 105 -3.44 3.16 -10.75
N ASN A 106 -2.74 2.81 -11.83
CA ASN A 106 -3.36 2.55 -13.13
C ASN A 106 -4.33 1.34 -13.10
N GLN A 107 -4.06 0.33 -12.28
CA GLN A 107 -5.00 -0.79 -12.07
C GLN A 107 -6.29 -0.33 -11.39
N LEU A 108 -6.20 0.60 -10.43
CA LEU A 108 -7.36 1.12 -9.70
C LEU A 108 -8.13 2.21 -10.47
N ASP A 109 -7.46 3.03 -11.27
CA ASP A 109 -8.02 4.18 -12.00
C ASP A 109 -8.67 3.78 -13.34
N THR A 110 -9.62 2.83 -13.29
CA THR A 110 -10.24 2.24 -14.49
C THR A 110 -11.09 3.23 -15.31
N ASP A 111 -11.53 4.35 -14.72
CA ASP A 111 -12.30 5.40 -15.38
C ASP A 111 -11.48 6.67 -15.70
N ARG A 112 -10.16 6.64 -15.44
CA ARG A 112 -9.20 7.74 -15.67
C ARG A 112 -9.46 9.02 -14.87
N ARG A 113 -10.41 9.02 -13.94
CA ARG A 113 -10.72 10.21 -13.14
C ARG A 113 -9.62 10.53 -12.14
N GLY A 114 -9.00 9.51 -11.57
CA GLY A 114 -7.90 9.68 -10.64
C GLY A 114 -6.73 10.44 -11.28
N TYR A 115 -6.36 10.03 -12.49
CA TYR A 115 -5.31 10.70 -13.27
C TYR A 115 -5.66 12.17 -13.55
N GLN A 116 -6.91 12.46 -13.94
CA GLN A 116 -7.36 13.84 -14.19
C GLN A 116 -7.35 14.71 -12.93
N GLN A 117 -7.63 14.12 -11.76
CA GLN A 117 -7.69 14.81 -10.47
C GLN A 117 -6.34 14.82 -9.73
N GLY A 118 -5.34 14.11 -10.25
CA GLY A 118 -4.04 13.91 -9.63
C GLY A 118 -4.05 13.04 -8.36
N HIS A 119 -5.17 12.39 -8.04
CA HIS A 119 -5.30 11.47 -6.89
C HIS A 119 -6.54 10.58 -7.05
N LEU A 120 -6.53 9.43 -6.38
CA LEU A 120 -7.73 8.62 -6.15
C LEU A 120 -8.27 8.87 -4.75
N ILE A 121 -9.58 8.67 -4.60
CA ILE A 121 -10.25 8.54 -3.30
C ILE A 121 -10.45 7.04 -3.08
N VAL A 122 -9.84 6.52 -2.02
CA VAL A 122 -9.86 5.08 -1.73
C VAL A 122 -10.33 4.76 -0.32
N ASN A 123 -10.83 3.54 -0.17
CA ASN A 123 -10.91 2.85 1.11
C ASN A 123 -9.75 1.85 1.20
N TYR A 124 -9.25 1.58 2.41
CA TYR A 124 -8.32 0.47 2.63
C TYR A 124 -8.71 -0.37 3.83
N GLU A 125 -8.25 -1.62 3.84
CA GLU A 125 -8.32 -2.53 4.97
C GLU A 125 -6.99 -3.27 5.12
N PHE A 126 -6.49 -3.42 6.34
CA PHE A 126 -5.38 -4.34 6.59
C PHE A 126 -5.83 -5.79 6.40
N VAL A 127 -5.09 -6.55 5.59
CA VAL A 127 -5.39 -7.95 5.27
C VAL A 127 -4.16 -8.84 5.49
N ASN A 128 -4.38 -10.14 5.60
CA ASN A 128 -3.28 -11.10 5.59
C ASN A 128 -2.65 -11.14 4.18
N CYS A 129 -1.33 -11.01 4.10
CA CYS A 129 -0.58 -11.13 2.86
C CYS A 129 -0.55 -12.56 2.30
N ASN A 130 -0.90 -13.57 3.11
CA ASN A 130 -0.79 -14.99 2.76
C ASN A 130 0.62 -15.33 2.24
N ASP A 131 1.64 -14.79 2.92
CA ASP A 131 3.06 -14.93 2.57
C ASP A 131 3.57 -16.36 2.71
#